data_AF-A0A926VY80-F1
#
_entry.id   AF-A0A926VY80-F1
#
_cell.length_a   1.000
_cell.length_b   1.000
_cell.length_c   1.000
_cell.angle_alpha   90.00
_cell.angle_beta   90.00
_cell.angle_gamma   90.00
#
_symmetry.space_group_name_H-M   'P 1'
#
loop_
_entity.id
_entity.type
_entity.pdbx_description
1 polymer ?
#
loop_
_entity_poly.entity_id
_entity_poly.type
_entity_poly.pdbx_seq_one_letter_code
_entity_poly.pdbx_strand_id
1 'polypeptide(L)'
;MDIARAMALGGQIVYADNCDFYSSDKLKLLCNVCREPVYLRKGDIRKPYFAHHHATSSRQLEECELRASIYSKNTQINSFIQDRGQRLEIFQQHFISMIYVGQEKIVNDVKFNNWIDSIKQNYNLAINNITNDCIEYFLKYHNKIKQRYVIPLKNVKDKQILFQQQIAFEAINYLCVKSSYKLLQYIITYSMYQLYKHGKNNLLEQDITKKI
;
A
#
# COMPACT_ATOMS: atom_id res chain seq x y z
N MET A 1 16.95 5.82 11.99
CA MET A 1 15.65 6.11 12.62
C MET A 1 15.40 5.04 13.67
N ASP A 2 15.22 5.42 14.91
CA ASP A 2 15.03 4.54 16.08
C ASP A 2 13.57 4.18 16.33
N ILE A 3 12.63 4.97 15.81
CA ILE A 3 11.19 4.74 15.94
C ILE A 3 10.47 4.52 14.61
N ALA A 4 9.39 3.75 14.60
CA ALA A 4 8.52 3.56 13.44
C ALA A 4 7.04 3.57 13.88
N ARG A 5 6.13 3.75 12.92
CA ARG A 5 4.69 3.57 13.14
C ARG A 5 4.27 2.16 12.78
N ALA A 6 3.55 1.49 13.67
CA ALA A 6 2.96 0.18 13.41
C ALA A 6 1.55 0.35 12.84
N MET A 7 1.38 0.18 11.52
CA MET A 7 0.06 0.27 10.88
C MET A 7 -0.91 -0.78 11.44
N ALA A 8 -0.45 -2.02 11.68
CA ALA A 8 -1.29 -3.09 12.25
C ALA A 8 -1.73 -2.81 13.70
N LEU A 9 -1.10 -1.84 14.37
CA LEU A 9 -1.45 -1.36 15.70
C LEU A 9 -2.07 0.04 15.67
N GLY A 10 -2.68 0.45 14.55
CA GLY A 10 -3.36 1.73 14.44
C GLY A 10 -2.43 2.95 14.52
N GLY A 11 -1.16 2.78 14.14
CA GLY A 11 -0.19 3.87 14.08
C GLY A 11 0.57 4.12 15.38
N GLN A 12 0.50 3.18 16.34
CA GLN A 12 1.34 3.21 17.54
C GLN A 12 2.82 3.29 17.20
N ILE A 13 3.56 4.04 18.01
CA ILE A 13 5.01 4.17 17.87
C ILE A 13 5.68 2.94 18.46
N VAL A 14 6.60 2.36 17.71
CA VAL A 14 7.45 1.25 18.15
C VAL A 14 8.91 1.66 18.07
N TYR A 15 9.73 1.10 18.96
CA TYR A 15 11.16 1.35 19.04
C TYR A 15 11.93 0.17 18.46
N ALA A 16 13.03 0.46 17.75
CA ALA A 16 13.86 -0.54 17.08
C ALA A 16 14.44 -1.57 18.07
N ASP A 17 14.76 -1.14 19.29
CA ASP A 17 15.29 -2.02 20.34
C ASP A 17 14.30 -3.08 20.81
N ASN A 18 13.00 -2.81 20.68
CA ASN A 18 11.92 -3.70 21.09
C ASN A 18 11.39 -4.58 19.93
N CYS A 19 12.03 -4.50 18.76
CA CYS A 19 11.60 -5.22 17.56
C CYS A 19 12.56 -6.37 17.21
N ASP A 20 11.98 -7.37 16.53
CA ASP A 20 12.71 -8.44 15.87
C ASP A 20 12.68 -8.26 14.33
N PHE A 21 13.37 -9.15 13.61
CA PHE A 21 13.41 -9.10 12.14
C PHE A 21 12.04 -9.30 11.47
N TYR A 22 11.07 -9.93 12.15
CA TYR A 22 9.72 -10.18 11.65
C TYR A 22 8.75 -9.03 11.94
N SER A 23 9.13 -8.11 12.82
CA SER A 23 8.29 -7.01 13.28
C SER A 23 7.90 -6.09 12.12
N SER A 24 8.78 -5.91 11.13
CA SER A 24 8.51 -5.10 9.93
C SER A 24 7.28 -5.59 9.17
N ASP A 25 7.16 -6.91 8.98
CA ASP A 25 6.03 -7.50 8.29
C ASP A 25 4.82 -7.65 9.22
N LYS A 26 5.00 -8.14 10.44
CA LYS A 26 3.88 -8.37 11.37
C LYS A 26 3.16 -7.07 11.76
N LEU A 27 3.92 -6.02 12.05
CA LEU A 27 3.39 -4.74 12.53
C LEU A 27 3.13 -3.75 11.39
N LYS A 28 3.54 -4.10 10.16
CA LYS A 28 3.44 -3.25 8.98
C LYS A 28 4.08 -1.88 9.24
N LEU A 29 5.39 -1.91 9.50
CA LEU A 29 6.14 -0.75 9.98
C LEU A 29 6.30 0.30 8.88
N LEU A 30 5.94 1.53 9.21
CA LEU A 30 6.06 2.71 8.35
C LEU A 30 6.99 3.75 8.98
N CYS A 31 7.66 4.51 8.14
CA CYS A 31 8.40 5.70 8.55
C CYS A 31 7.46 6.71 9.21
N ASN A 32 7.87 7.27 10.36
CA ASN A 32 7.03 8.25 11.06
C ASN A 32 6.88 9.57 10.28
N VAL A 33 7.81 9.86 9.36
CA VAL A 33 7.83 11.07 8.53
C VAL A 33 7.13 10.83 7.19
N CYS A 34 7.74 10.05 6.30
CA CYS A 34 7.24 9.90 4.93
C CYS A 34 6.22 8.78 4.73
N ARG A 35 5.91 7.99 5.77
CA ARG A 35 4.96 6.86 5.72
C ARG A 35 5.32 5.73 4.77
N GLU A 36 6.52 5.74 4.18
CA GLU A 36 7.01 4.60 3.41
C GLU A 36 7.33 3.41 4.34
N PRO A 37 7.24 2.17 3.83
CA PRO A 37 7.60 0.99 4.60
C PRO A 37 9.05 1.06 5.07
N VAL A 38 9.29 0.54 6.26
CA VAL A 38 10.63 0.44 6.84
C VAL A 38 10.84 -0.95 7.41
N TYR A 39 12.09 -1.38 7.44
CA TYR A 39 12.49 -2.65 8.05
C TYR A 39 13.54 -2.46 9.13
N LEU A 40 13.56 -3.39 10.07
CA LEU A 40 14.56 -3.41 11.12
C LEU A 40 15.93 -3.81 10.55
N ARG A 41 16.94 -2.99 10.82
CA ARG A 41 18.35 -3.36 10.71
C ARG A 41 18.92 -3.52 12.10
N LYS A 42 19.45 -4.72 12.36
CA LYS A 42 20.08 -5.10 13.62
C LYS A 42 21.34 -5.90 13.28
N GLY A 43 22.42 -5.62 13.99
CA GLY A 43 23.68 -6.32 13.89
C GLY A 43 24.43 -6.21 15.22
N ASP A 44 25.56 -6.90 15.34
CA ASP A 44 26.21 -7.08 16.65
C ASP A 44 26.90 -5.81 17.17
N ILE A 45 27.32 -4.93 16.26
CA ILE A 45 28.12 -3.74 16.58
C ILE A 45 27.25 -2.48 16.68
N ARG A 46 26.28 -2.32 15.78
CA ARG A 46 25.48 -1.09 15.65
C ARG A 46 24.14 -1.25 16.35
N LYS A 47 23.70 -0.18 17.04
CA LYS A 47 22.36 -0.12 17.63
C LYS A 47 21.29 -0.43 16.57
N PRO A 48 20.23 -1.19 16.93
CA PRO A 48 19.09 -1.43 16.07
C PRO A 48 18.49 -0.12 15.54
N TYR A 49 18.11 -0.10 14.27
CA TYR A 49 17.43 1.04 13.67
C TYR A 49 16.52 0.59 12.54
N PHE A 50 15.47 1.36 12.27
CA PHE A 50 14.63 1.22 11.10
C PHE A 50 15.27 1.91 9.90
N ALA A 51 15.29 1.19 8.78
CA ALA A 51 15.78 1.66 7.49
C ALA A 51 14.65 1.60 6.46
N HIS A 52 14.62 2.59 5.56
CA HIS A 52 13.76 2.55 4.39
C HIS A 52 14.19 1.43 3.45
N HIS A 53 13.22 0.84 2.73
CA HIS A 53 13.53 0.01 1.57
C HIS A 53 14.25 0.85 0.50
N HIS A 54 15.22 0.24 -0.19
CA HIS A 54 15.86 0.87 -1.34
C HIS A 54 14.85 0.92 -2.48
N ALA A 55 14.77 2.05 -3.16
CA ALA A 55 14.00 2.13 -4.39
C ALA A 55 14.65 1.33 -5.50
N THR A 56 13.82 0.68 -6.32
CA THR A 56 14.22 0.24 -7.66
C THR A 56 14.30 1.40 -8.65
N SER A 57 13.68 2.55 -8.35
CA SER A 57 13.79 3.79 -9.14
C SER A 57 13.55 5.04 -8.27
N SER A 58 14.17 6.17 -8.63
CA SER A 58 13.98 7.46 -7.93
C SER A 58 12.53 7.92 -7.91
N ARG A 59 11.72 7.54 -8.91
CA ARG A 59 10.30 7.88 -9.01
C ARG A 59 9.42 7.21 -7.94
N GLN A 60 9.91 6.18 -7.26
CA GLN A 60 9.17 5.44 -6.23
C GLN A 60 9.42 5.96 -4.82
N LEU A 61 10.24 6.99 -4.66
CA LEU A 61 10.64 7.49 -3.36
C LEU A 61 9.93 8.78 -3.00
N GLU A 62 9.38 8.80 -1.79
CA GLU A 62 9.14 10.06 -1.09
C GLU A 62 10.46 10.67 -0.61
N GLU A 63 10.56 11.99 -0.75
CA GLU A 63 11.65 12.76 -0.18
C GLU A 63 11.50 12.71 1.35
N CYS A 64 12.52 12.19 2.02
CA CYS A 64 12.50 12.00 3.46
C CYS A 64 13.88 12.32 4.04
N GLU A 65 13.92 13.23 5.01
CA GLU A 65 15.15 13.60 5.73
C GLU A 65 15.75 12.43 6.54
N LEU A 66 14.91 11.49 6.98
CA LEU A 66 15.33 10.31 7.73
C LEU A 66 15.83 9.18 6.82
N ARG A 67 15.63 9.31 5.50
CA ARG A 67 16.33 8.47 4.55
C ARG A 67 17.77 8.96 4.54
N ALA A 68 18.69 8.07 4.87
CA ALA A 68 20.12 8.35 4.78
C ALA A 68 20.47 8.69 3.32
N SER A 69 20.39 9.96 2.97
CA SER A 69 21.00 10.55 1.79
C SER A 69 22.36 11.12 2.21
N ILE A 70 23.32 11.14 1.29
CA ILE A 70 24.63 11.84 1.31
C ILE A 70 25.87 10.96 0.99
N TYR A 71 25.82 9.62 0.99
CA TYR A 71 26.97 8.82 0.50
C TYR A 71 26.58 7.59 -0.32
N SER A 72 26.19 7.79 -1.58
CA SER A 72 26.51 6.82 -2.64
C SER A 72 26.29 7.43 -4.03
N LYS A 73 27.17 8.35 -4.43
CA LYS A 73 27.46 8.53 -5.86
C LYS A 73 28.22 7.33 -6.46
N ASN A 74 28.59 6.33 -5.64
CA ASN A 74 29.38 5.16 -6.03
C ASN A 74 28.90 3.87 -5.32
N THR A 75 27.72 3.36 -5.68
CA THR A 75 27.48 1.92 -5.48
C THR A 75 27.25 1.30 -6.84
N GLN A 76 28.29 0.64 -7.34
CA GLN A 76 28.17 -0.39 -8.35
C GLN A 76 26.93 -1.23 -8.03
N ILE A 77 26.12 -1.45 -9.07
CA ILE A 77 24.91 -2.26 -9.03
C ILE A 77 25.36 -3.70 -8.79
N ASN A 78 25.60 -4.07 -7.53
CA ASN A 78 25.88 -5.44 -7.14
C ASN A 78 24.60 -6.26 -7.25
N SER A 79 24.72 -7.52 -7.66
CA SER A 79 23.65 -8.53 -7.75
C SER A 79 22.78 -8.67 -6.49
N PHE A 80 23.28 -8.23 -5.32
CA PHE A 80 22.55 -8.08 -4.05
C PHE A 80 21.34 -7.11 -4.07
N ILE A 81 21.15 -6.31 -5.13
CA ILE A 81 20.01 -5.38 -5.25
C ILE A 81 18.71 -6.13 -5.57
N GLN A 82 18.78 -7.28 -6.24
CA GLN A 82 17.59 -8.09 -6.58
C GLN A 82 16.85 -8.57 -5.31
N ASP A 83 17.58 -9.03 -4.28
CA ASP A 83 17.01 -9.51 -3.01
C ASP A 83 16.34 -8.42 -2.16
N ARG A 84 16.62 -7.13 -2.44
CA ARG A 84 16.12 -6.01 -1.64
C ARG A 84 14.83 -5.41 -2.20
N GLY A 85 14.63 -5.46 -3.52
CA GLY A 85 13.34 -5.17 -4.15
C GLY A 85 12.27 -6.18 -3.72
N GLN A 86 12.67 -7.46 -3.58
CA GLN A 86 11.80 -8.53 -3.06
C GLN A 86 11.19 -8.19 -1.70
N ARG A 87 11.92 -7.53 -0.79
CA ARG A 87 11.36 -7.23 0.55
C ARG A 87 10.24 -6.20 0.54
N LEU A 88 10.31 -5.20 -0.35
CA LEU A 88 9.20 -4.25 -0.51
C LEU A 88 8.00 -4.94 -1.17
N GLU A 89 8.26 -5.80 -2.15
CA GLU A 89 7.23 -6.60 -2.80
C GLU A 89 6.54 -7.54 -1.82
N ILE A 90 7.30 -8.25 -0.98
CA ILE A 90 6.81 -9.10 0.11
C ILE A 90 5.94 -8.27 1.07
N PHE A 91 6.40 -7.10 1.49
CA PHE A 91 5.60 -6.20 2.33
C PHE A 91 4.26 -5.86 1.67
N GLN A 92 4.27 -5.50 0.38
CA GLN A 92 3.08 -5.14 -0.38
C GLN A 92 2.12 -6.32 -0.59
N GLN A 93 2.64 -7.51 -0.89
CA GLN A 93 1.85 -8.74 -0.99
C GLN A 93 1.17 -9.05 0.33
N HIS A 94 1.91 -8.98 1.44
CA HIS A 94 1.32 -9.14 2.76
C HIS A 94 0.29 -8.05 3.06
N PHE A 95 0.50 -6.80 2.63
CA PHE A 95 -0.49 -5.74 2.81
C PHE A 95 -1.81 -6.07 2.10
N ILE A 96 -1.77 -6.48 0.82
CA ILE A 96 -3.00 -6.86 0.08
C ILE A 96 -3.68 -8.06 0.73
N SER A 97 -2.91 -9.01 1.28
CA SER A 97 -3.46 -10.18 1.95
C SER A 97 -4.30 -9.87 3.20
N MET A 98 -4.20 -8.64 3.73
CA MET A 98 -5.04 -8.15 4.84
C MET A 98 -6.39 -7.60 4.37
N ILE A 99 -6.56 -7.36 3.07
CA ILE A 99 -7.77 -6.76 2.52
C ILE A 99 -8.75 -7.86 2.13
N TYR A 100 -9.92 -7.80 2.75
CA TYR A 100 -11.05 -8.70 2.48
C TYR A 100 -12.18 -7.93 1.81
N VAL A 101 -12.85 -8.59 0.86
CA VAL A 101 -14.13 -8.13 0.33
C VAL A 101 -15.14 -9.25 0.51
N GLY A 102 -16.13 -9.02 1.37
CA GLY A 102 -16.98 -10.09 1.87
C GLY A 102 -16.17 -11.08 2.73
N GLN A 103 -16.17 -12.35 2.34
CA GLN A 103 -15.45 -13.43 3.04
C GLN A 103 -14.12 -13.81 2.36
N GLU A 104 -13.78 -13.21 1.22
CA GLU A 104 -12.63 -13.58 0.41
C GLU A 104 -11.54 -12.50 0.45
N LYS A 105 -10.27 -12.95 0.43
CA LYS A 105 -9.11 -12.06 0.26
C LYS A 105 -8.98 -11.68 -1.20
N ILE A 106 -8.64 -10.42 -1.47
CA ILE A 106 -8.44 -9.92 -2.84
C ILE A 106 -7.42 -10.77 -3.61
N VAL A 107 -6.31 -11.15 -2.97
CA VAL A 107 -5.24 -11.95 -3.60
C VAL A 107 -5.69 -13.33 -4.12
N ASN A 108 -6.82 -13.85 -3.61
CA ASN A 108 -7.32 -15.17 -3.97
C ASN A 108 -8.36 -15.14 -5.10
N ASP A 109 -8.76 -13.95 -5.58
CA ASP A 109 -9.77 -13.84 -6.65
C ASP A 109 -9.14 -14.13 -8.02
N VAL A 110 -9.12 -15.42 -8.38
CA VAL A 110 -8.61 -15.91 -9.67
C VAL A 110 -9.35 -15.27 -10.85
N LYS A 111 -10.65 -14.98 -10.70
CA LYS A 111 -11.45 -14.38 -11.78
C LYS A 111 -11.03 -12.95 -12.03
N PHE A 112 -10.75 -12.19 -10.97
CA PHE A 112 -10.16 -10.86 -11.09
C PHE A 112 -8.79 -10.89 -11.78
N ASN A 113 -7.90 -11.81 -11.39
CA ASN A 113 -6.57 -11.91 -11.99
C ASN A 113 -6.64 -12.21 -13.50
N ASN A 114 -7.56 -13.08 -13.93
CA ASN A 114 -7.78 -13.32 -15.36
C ASN A 114 -8.38 -12.09 -16.07
N TRP A 115 -9.29 -11.36 -15.42
CA TRP A 115 -9.92 -10.17 -15.99
C TRP A 115 -8.90 -9.03 -16.19
N ILE A 116 -8.05 -8.74 -15.20
CA ILE A 116 -7.04 -7.68 -15.32
C ILE A 116 -6.02 -8.00 -16.41
N ASP A 117 -5.66 -9.27 -16.60
CA ASP A 117 -4.74 -9.67 -17.66
C ASP A 117 -5.37 -9.52 -19.06
N SER A 118 -6.67 -9.81 -19.19
CA SER A 118 -7.41 -9.56 -20.44
C SER A 118 -7.48 -8.06 -20.80
N ILE A 119 -7.56 -7.18 -19.80
CA ILE A 119 -7.58 -5.73 -19.99
C ILE A 119 -6.23 -5.20 -20.44
N LYS A 120 -5.14 -5.70 -19.82
CA LYS A 120 -3.76 -5.34 -20.20
C LYS A 120 -3.46 -5.75 -21.64
N GLN A 121 -3.88 -6.94 -22.05
CA GLN A 121 -3.67 -7.43 -23.42
C GLN A 121 -4.39 -6.59 -24.47
N ASN A 122 -5.59 -6.10 -24.14
CA ASN A 122 -6.42 -5.31 -25.06
C ASN A 122 -6.13 -3.80 -25.03
N TYR A 123 -5.15 -3.34 -24.25
CA TYR A 123 -4.81 -1.91 -24.09
C TYR A 123 -6.05 -1.04 -23.88
N ASN A 124 -6.94 -1.44 -22.97
CA ASN A 124 -8.20 -0.72 -22.77
C ASN A 124 -7.95 0.67 -22.17
N LEU A 125 -7.79 1.67 -23.04
CA LEU A 125 -7.50 3.05 -22.67
C LEU A 125 -8.59 3.64 -21.77
N ALA A 126 -9.85 3.28 -21.97
CA ALA A 126 -10.95 3.77 -21.14
C ALA A 126 -10.80 3.31 -19.69
N ILE A 127 -10.53 2.03 -19.44
CA ILE A 127 -10.33 1.51 -18.08
C ILE A 127 -9.08 2.11 -17.45
N ASN A 128 -8.00 2.27 -18.21
CA ASN A 128 -6.77 2.90 -17.71
C ASN A 128 -7.01 4.37 -17.32
N ASN A 129 -7.75 5.13 -18.14
CA ASN A 129 -8.11 6.52 -17.84
C ASN A 129 -8.98 6.61 -16.58
N ILE A 130 -10.04 5.81 -16.48
CA ILE A 130 -10.89 5.77 -15.28
C ILE A 130 -10.07 5.38 -14.04
N THR A 131 -9.16 4.42 -14.17
CA THR A 131 -8.27 4.00 -13.08
C THR A 131 -7.40 5.18 -12.63
N ASN A 132 -6.79 5.90 -13.56
CA ASN A 132 -5.96 7.07 -13.27
C ASN A 132 -6.78 8.19 -12.61
N ASP A 133 -7.96 8.50 -13.14
CA ASP A 133 -8.87 9.50 -12.55
C ASP A 133 -9.24 9.14 -11.11
N CYS A 134 -9.52 7.86 -10.86
CA CYS A 134 -9.81 7.36 -9.52
C CYS A 134 -8.60 7.45 -8.58
N ILE A 135 -7.38 7.17 -9.07
CA ILE A 135 -6.15 7.33 -8.30
C ILE A 135 -5.95 8.80 -7.95
N GLU A 136 -6.03 9.71 -8.92
CA GLU A 136 -5.89 11.14 -8.70
C GLU A 136 -6.93 11.67 -7.71
N TYR A 137 -8.18 11.25 -7.86
CA TYR A 137 -9.25 11.58 -6.92
C TYR A 137 -8.91 11.07 -5.51
N PHE A 138 -8.47 9.82 -5.37
CA PHE A 138 -8.10 9.24 -4.09
C PHE A 138 -6.98 10.05 -3.44
N LEU A 139 -5.89 10.32 -4.16
CA LEU A 139 -4.75 11.07 -3.64
C LEU A 139 -5.16 12.50 -3.23
N LYS A 140 -5.95 13.19 -4.06
CA LYS A 140 -6.41 14.56 -3.81
C LYS A 140 -7.39 14.66 -2.63
N TYR A 141 -8.26 13.67 -2.46
CA TYR A 141 -9.37 13.72 -1.50
C TYR A 141 -9.29 12.68 -0.38
N HIS A 142 -8.15 12.03 -0.16
CA HIS A 142 -7.97 10.98 0.85
C HIS A 142 -8.40 11.40 2.26
N ASN A 143 -8.24 12.67 2.64
CA ASN A 143 -8.72 13.17 3.95
C ASN A 143 -10.25 13.18 4.05
N LYS A 144 -10.97 13.53 2.97
CA LYS A 144 -12.44 13.40 2.91
C LYS A 144 -12.87 11.94 2.95
N ILE A 145 -12.11 11.06 2.29
CA ILE A 145 -12.34 9.61 2.32
C ILE A 145 -12.22 9.11 3.76
N LYS A 146 -11.13 9.43 4.48
CA LYS A 146 -10.96 9.06 5.90
C LYS A 146 -12.13 9.54 6.77
N GLN A 147 -12.57 10.79 6.60
CA GLN A 147 -13.67 11.35 7.37
C GLN A 147 -14.98 10.56 7.24
N ARG A 148 -15.25 9.96 6.06
CA ARG A 148 -16.42 9.08 5.87
C ARG A 148 -16.34 7.79 6.69
N TYR A 149 -15.15 7.33 7.04
CA TYR A 149 -14.92 6.15 7.86
C TYR A 149 -14.83 6.46 9.36
N VAL A 150 -14.85 7.74 9.76
CA VAL A 150 -14.87 8.13 11.18
C VAL A 150 -16.28 7.88 11.72
N ILE A 151 -16.44 6.86 12.56
CA ILE A 151 -17.66 6.74 13.38
C ILE A 151 -17.48 7.68 14.59
N PRO A 152 -18.41 8.60 14.86
CA PRO A 152 -18.31 9.49 16.01
C PRO A 152 -18.16 8.70 17.31
N LEU A 153 -17.23 9.10 18.18
CA LEU A 153 -16.93 8.41 19.46
C LEU A 153 -18.18 8.11 20.29
N LYS A 154 -19.15 9.04 20.31
CA LYS A 154 -20.44 8.88 20.99
C LYS A 154 -21.27 7.66 20.54
N ASN A 155 -21.01 7.16 19.33
CA ASN A 155 -21.71 6.03 18.72
C ASN A 155 -20.89 4.74 18.78
N VAL A 156 -19.65 4.77 19.28
CA VAL A 156 -18.78 3.59 19.32
C VAL A 156 -18.85 2.92 20.68
N LYS A 157 -19.59 1.82 20.74
CA LYS A 157 -19.71 0.99 21.94
C LYS A 157 -18.54 0.01 22.12
N ASP A 158 -17.84 -0.29 21.03
CA ASP A 158 -16.79 -1.29 20.98
C ASP A 158 -15.43 -0.65 20.63
N LYS A 159 -14.45 -0.80 21.52
CA LYS A 159 -13.07 -0.30 21.32
C LYS A 159 -12.40 -0.94 20.11
N GLN A 160 -12.81 -2.15 19.70
CA GLN A 160 -12.29 -2.82 18.51
C GLN A 160 -12.60 -2.04 17.23
N ILE A 161 -13.76 -1.37 17.16
CA ILE A 161 -14.14 -0.55 15.99
C ILE A 161 -13.20 0.66 15.86
N LEU A 162 -12.86 1.32 16.97
CA LEU A 162 -11.91 2.45 16.97
C LEU A 162 -10.53 1.99 16.50
N PHE A 163 -10.09 0.83 16.99
CA PHE A 163 -8.81 0.27 16.61
C PHE A 163 -8.75 -0.07 15.10
N GLN A 164 -9.80 -0.69 14.56
CA GLN A 164 -9.90 -0.97 13.13
C GLN A 164 -9.91 0.31 12.28
N GLN A 165 -10.56 1.38 12.75
CA GLN A 165 -10.51 2.69 12.07
C GLN A 165 -9.10 3.27 12.04
N GLN A 166 -8.36 3.19 13.15
CA GLN A 166 -6.98 3.66 13.21
C GLN A 166 -6.09 2.89 12.23
N ILE A 167 -6.23 1.56 12.17
CA ILE A 167 -5.53 0.73 11.19
C ILE A 167 -5.88 1.16 9.76
N ALA A 168 -7.17 1.37 9.47
CA ALA A 168 -7.62 1.81 8.16
C ALA A 168 -7.05 3.19 7.77
N PHE A 169 -6.90 4.12 8.72
CA PHE A 169 -6.29 5.42 8.44
C PHE A 169 -4.81 5.32 8.12
N GLU A 170 -4.05 4.47 8.83
CA GLU A 170 -2.66 4.22 8.49
C GLU A 170 -2.53 3.51 7.14
N ALA A 171 -3.44 2.59 6.79
CA ALA A 171 -3.48 1.97 5.49
C ALA A 171 -3.78 2.98 4.36
N ILE A 172 -4.75 3.89 4.55
CA ILE A 172 -5.05 4.97 3.59
C ILE A 172 -3.85 5.90 3.44
N ASN A 173 -3.19 6.28 4.55
CA ASN A 173 -1.98 7.10 4.49
C ASN A 173 -0.88 6.41 3.69
N TYR A 174 -0.66 5.13 3.93
CA TYR A 174 0.30 4.35 3.17
C TYR A 174 -0.06 4.34 1.69
N LEU A 175 -1.32 4.09 1.31
CA LEU A 175 -1.73 4.09 -0.09
C LEU A 175 -1.49 5.41 -0.83
N CYS A 176 -1.29 6.52 -0.11
CA CYS A 176 -0.97 7.83 -0.69
C CYS A 176 0.52 8.08 -0.94
N VAL A 177 1.44 7.18 -0.55
CA VAL A 177 2.87 7.37 -0.81
C VAL A 177 3.28 6.85 -2.19
N LYS A 178 4.31 7.44 -2.81
CA LYS A 178 4.80 6.97 -4.13
C LYS A 178 5.10 5.47 -4.19
N SER A 179 5.69 4.91 -3.14
CA SER A 179 6.06 3.49 -3.11
C SER A 179 4.86 2.55 -3.19
N SER A 180 3.65 2.98 -2.82
CA SER A 180 2.41 2.18 -2.87
C SER A 180 1.56 2.42 -4.13
N TYR A 181 2.01 3.21 -5.09
CA TYR A 181 1.18 3.60 -6.24
C TYR A 181 0.58 2.39 -6.99
N LYS A 182 1.40 1.40 -7.33
CA LYS A 182 0.95 0.17 -8.03
C LYS A 182 -0.07 -0.62 -7.21
N LEU A 183 0.06 -0.58 -5.89
CA LEU A 183 -0.83 -1.23 -4.95
C LEU A 183 -2.19 -0.51 -4.90
N LEU A 184 -2.19 0.83 -4.84
CA LEU A 184 -3.42 1.61 -4.94
C LEU A 184 -4.13 1.36 -6.28
N GLN A 185 -3.38 1.35 -7.38
CA GLN A 185 -3.90 1.00 -8.71
C GLN A 185 -4.59 -0.36 -8.69
N TYR A 186 -3.93 -1.40 -8.17
CA TYR A 186 -4.48 -2.74 -8.05
C TYR A 186 -5.80 -2.77 -7.27
N ILE A 187 -5.88 -2.07 -6.13
CA ILE A 187 -7.10 -2.00 -5.30
C ILE A 187 -8.24 -1.28 -6.01
N ILE A 188 -7.94 -0.18 -6.72
CA ILE A 188 -8.95 0.56 -7.51
C ILE A 188 -9.47 -0.30 -8.65
N THR A 189 -8.58 -0.95 -9.39
CA THR A 189 -8.96 -1.86 -10.49
C THR A 189 -9.80 -3.03 -9.96
N TYR A 190 -9.47 -3.58 -8.79
CA TYR A 190 -10.30 -4.59 -8.13
C TYR A 190 -11.69 -4.07 -7.76
N SER A 191 -11.77 -2.84 -7.24
CA SER A 191 -13.06 -2.21 -6.90
C SER A 191 -13.93 -2.02 -8.14
N MET A 192 -13.35 -1.63 -9.27
CA MET A 192 -14.03 -1.55 -10.56
C MET A 192 -14.54 -2.93 -11.02
N TYR A 193 -13.70 -3.96 -10.90
CA TYR A 193 -14.10 -5.34 -11.22
C TYR A 193 -15.30 -5.80 -10.38
N GLN A 194 -15.31 -5.53 -9.08
CA GLN A 194 -16.43 -5.89 -8.22
C GLN A 194 -17.71 -5.15 -8.62
N LEU A 195 -17.62 -3.86 -8.96
CA LEU A 195 -18.77 -3.08 -9.45
C LEU A 195 -19.31 -3.63 -10.78
N TYR A 196 -18.42 -4.06 -11.68
CA TYR A 196 -18.78 -4.71 -12.94
C TYR A 196 -19.50 -6.05 -12.69
N LYS A 197 -18.91 -6.92 -11.86
CA LYS A 197 -19.46 -8.24 -11.49
C LYS A 197 -20.84 -8.15 -10.84
N HIS A 198 -21.10 -7.11 -10.05
CA HIS A 198 -22.36 -6.96 -9.31
C HIS A 198 -23.53 -6.40 -10.14
N GLY A 199 -23.36 -6.15 -11.44
CA GLY A 199 -24.46 -5.90 -12.39
C GLY A 199 -25.36 -4.70 -12.10
N LYS A 200 -25.03 -3.85 -11.12
CA LYS A 200 -25.81 -2.65 -10.76
C LYS A 200 -25.36 -1.39 -11.49
N ASN A 201 -24.23 -1.42 -12.20
CA ASN A 201 -23.70 -0.30 -12.96
C ASN A 201 -23.42 -0.74 -14.41
N ASN A 202 -24.39 -0.56 -15.31
CA ASN A 202 -24.28 -0.72 -16.77
C ASN A 202 -23.25 0.24 -17.43
N LEU A 203 -22.37 0.88 -16.65
CA LEU A 203 -21.37 1.84 -17.10
C LEU A 203 -20.27 1.21 -17.98
N LEU A 204 -20.09 -0.11 -17.91
CA LEU A 204 -19.07 -0.85 -18.67
C LEU A 204 -19.66 -1.91 -19.62
N GLU A 205 -20.99 -2.09 -19.62
CA GLU A 205 -21.69 -2.94 -20.59
C GLU A 205 -21.94 -2.25 -21.94
N GLN A 206 -21.54 -0.97 -22.08
CA GLN A 206 -21.43 -0.34 -23.39
C GLN A 206 -20.21 -0.90 -24.14
N ASP A 207 -20.36 -2.13 -24.61
CA ASP A 207 -19.81 -2.67 -25.86
C ASP A 207 -18.37 -2.23 -26.19
N ILE A 208 -17.40 -2.62 -25.37
CA ILE A 208 -15.96 -2.57 -25.69
C ILE A 208 -15.64 -3.44 -26.94
N THR A 209 -16.58 -4.29 -27.35
CA THR A 209 -16.53 -5.15 -28.54
C THR A 209 -17.02 -4.49 -29.84
N LYS A 210 -17.67 -3.33 -29.81
CA LYS A 210 -18.02 -2.62 -31.04
C LYS A 210 -16.87 -1.70 -31.45
N LYS A 211 -16.00 -2.26 -32.31
CA LYS A 211 -15.11 -1.49 -33.17
C LYS A 211 -15.92 -0.41 -33.89
N ILE A 212 -15.48 0.84 -33.78
CA ILE A 212 -15.82 1.92 -34.74
C ILE A 212 -15.04 1.64 -36.02
#